data_AF-A0A1B6B941-F1
#
_entry.id   AF-A0A1B6B941-F1
#
_cell.length_a   1.000
_cell.length_b   1.000
_cell.length_c   1.000
_cell.angle_alpha   90.00
_cell.angle_beta   90.00
_cell.angle_gamma   90.00
#
_symmetry.space_group_name_H-M   'P 1'
#
loop_
_entity.id
_entity.type
_entity.pdbx_description
1 polymer ?
#
loop_
_entity_poly.entity_id
_entity_poly.type
_entity_poly.pdbx_seq_one_letter_code
_entity_poly.pdbx_strand_id
1 'polypeptide(L)'
;MKYALKSVGMKDGTDASRMAVKWFVERIIELDEQLSEVEEQLNQKCMEIPHAENILEISGIGSNTLSGILAEMGDISRFDDVKEIQKLSGLGLVACSSGKHKGRTKISHRGRKRLRYWLFQAAKCVVVHSDEFKELHAYYTTRLENPLKKMQSLIAIACKVLRVIYTMLTNGTVYDPKKLKADIKRPTKLKAVAA
;
A
#
# COMPACT_ATOMS: atom_id res chain seq x y z
N MET A 1 -31.55 5.22 25.44
CA MET A 1 -32.05 6.07 26.56
C MET A 1 -31.38 5.80 27.91
N LYS A 2 -31.21 4.55 28.39
CA LYS A 2 -30.64 4.26 29.73
C LYS A 2 -29.26 4.88 30.03
N TYR A 3 -28.37 5.00 29.04
CA TYR A 3 -27.03 5.57 29.22
C TYR A 3 -27.00 7.11 29.20
N ALA A 4 -27.89 7.75 28.45
CA ALA A 4 -27.98 9.21 28.41
C ALA A 4 -28.43 9.78 29.77
N LEU A 5 -29.34 9.09 30.46
CA LEU A 5 -29.86 9.48 31.77
C LEU A 5 -28.84 9.36 32.91
N LYS A 6 -27.81 8.50 32.76
CA LYS A 6 -26.73 8.30 33.75
C LYS A 6 -25.41 8.95 33.31
N SER A 7 -25.44 9.83 32.31
CA SER A 7 -24.24 10.43 31.75
C SER A 7 -23.59 11.40 32.75
N VAL A 8 -22.26 11.31 32.88
CA VAL A 8 -21.42 12.26 33.64
C VAL A 8 -21.04 13.50 32.83
N GLY A 9 -21.67 13.70 31.65
CA GLY A 9 -21.40 14.84 30.77
C GLY A 9 -21.74 16.19 31.39
N MET A 10 -20.98 17.22 31.03
CA MET A 10 -21.21 18.61 31.46
C MET A 10 -22.59 19.09 31.00
N LYS A 11 -23.32 19.76 31.91
CA LYS A 11 -24.68 20.27 31.67
C LYS A 11 -24.71 21.77 31.35
N ASP A 12 -23.61 22.46 31.63
CA ASP A 12 -23.46 23.90 31.39
C ASP A 12 -23.26 24.18 29.90
N GLY A 13 -23.90 25.25 29.39
CA GLY A 13 -23.78 25.65 27.98
C GLY A 13 -24.35 24.63 26.97
N THR A 14 -25.19 23.70 27.42
CA THR A 14 -25.68 22.57 26.61
C THR A 14 -26.36 22.99 25.31
N ASP A 15 -27.09 24.11 25.29
CA ASP A 15 -27.73 24.58 24.06
C ASP A 15 -26.72 25.12 23.04
N ALA A 16 -25.72 25.89 23.48
CA ALA A 16 -24.64 26.37 22.62
C ALA A 16 -23.78 25.21 22.10
N SER A 17 -23.42 24.25 22.96
CA SER A 17 -22.69 23.05 22.56
C SER A 17 -23.49 22.16 21.61
N ARG A 18 -24.80 21.97 21.86
CA ARG A 18 -25.69 21.22 20.96
C ARG A 18 -25.75 21.87 19.58
N MET A 19 -25.85 23.19 19.53
CA MET A 19 -25.88 23.95 18.28
C MET A 19 -24.56 23.82 17.52
N ALA A 20 -23.41 23.96 18.20
CA ALA A 20 -22.10 23.76 17.57
C ALA A 20 -21.91 22.33 17.04
N VAL A 21 -22.29 21.31 17.81
CA VAL A 21 -22.24 19.91 17.36
C VAL A 21 -23.13 19.70 16.14
N LYS A 22 -24.34 20.27 16.13
CA LYS A 22 -25.23 20.20 14.97
C LYS A 22 -24.56 20.78 13.72
N TRP A 23 -23.98 21.96 13.80
CA TRP A 23 -23.26 22.57 12.68
C TRP A 23 -22.06 21.77 12.21
N PHE A 24 -21.28 21.20 13.13
CA PHE A 24 -20.16 20.33 12.74
C PHE A 24 -20.62 19.04 12.07
N VAL A 25 -21.71 18.43 12.56
CA VAL A 25 -22.28 17.23 11.94
C VAL A 25 -22.79 17.55 10.53
N GLU A 26 -23.54 18.65 10.36
CA GLU A 26 -24.01 19.11 9.05
C GLU A 26 -22.82 19.33 8.10
N ARG A 27 -21.75 19.98 8.57
CA ARG A 27 -20.55 20.22 7.77
C ARG A 27 -19.80 18.94 7.42
N ILE A 28 -19.72 17.97 8.33
CA ILE A 28 -19.08 16.67 8.06
C ILE A 28 -19.86 15.93 6.98
N ILE A 29 -21.19 15.90 7.07
CA ILE A 29 -22.04 15.24 6.06
C ILE A 29 -21.84 15.88 4.69
N GLU A 30 -21.88 17.22 4.61
CA GLU A 30 -21.66 17.94 3.36
C GLU A 30 -20.28 17.65 2.75
N LEU A 31 -19.23 17.63 3.58
CA LEU A 31 -17.87 17.31 3.12
C LEU A 31 -17.72 15.85 2.67
N ASP A 32 -18.45 14.93 3.29
CA ASP A 32 -18.46 13.51 2.90
C ASP A 32 -19.10 13.31 1.53
N GLU A 33 -20.22 14.01 1.26
CA GLU A 33 -20.86 14.02 -0.07
C GLU A 33 -19.93 14.59 -1.15
N GLN A 34 -19.31 15.74 -0.88
CA GLN A 34 -18.34 16.36 -1.79
C GLN A 34 -17.11 15.46 -2.04
N LEU A 35 -16.64 14.77 -0.99
CA LEU A 35 -15.53 13.83 -1.12
C LEU A 35 -15.91 12.63 -2.00
N SER A 36 -17.10 12.06 -1.79
CA SER A 36 -17.61 10.95 -2.59
C SER A 36 -17.70 11.31 -4.07
N GLU A 37 -18.20 12.50 -4.39
CA GLU A 37 -18.28 12.98 -5.77
C GLU A 37 -16.89 13.06 -6.43
N VAL A 38 -15.91 13.62 -5.71
CA VAL A 38 -14.53 13.72 -6.21
C VAL A 38 -13.88 12.35 -6.37
N GLU A 39 -14.11 11.42 -5.43
CA GLU A 39 -13.61 10.05 -5.51
C GLU A 39 -14.19 9.31 -6.72
N GLU A 40 -15.47 9.50 -7.02
CA GLU A 40 -16.11 8.90 -8.19
C GLU A 40 -15.51 9.45 -9.49
N GLN A 41 -15.36 10.77 -9.62
CA GLN A 41 -14.71 11.38 -10.79
C GLN A 41 -13.26 10.91 -10.97
N LEU A 42 -12.52 10.76 -9.86
CA LEU A 42 -11.15 10.25 -9.89
C LEU A 42 -11.11 8.80 -10.38
N ASN A 43 -12.02 7.96 -9.88
CA ASN A 43 -12.11 6.56 -10.25
C ASN A 43 -12.50 6.40 -11.72
N GLN A 44 -13.43 7.20 -12.23
CA GLN A 44 -13.79 7.23 -13.66
C GLN A 44 -12.58 7.56 -14.53
N LYS A 45 -11.83 8.63 -14.20
CA LYS A 45 -10.59 8.99 -14.91
C LYS A 45 -9.52 7.90 -14.86
N CYS A 46 -9.44 7.16 -13.76
CA CYS A 46 -8.49 6.05 -13.66
C CYS A 46 -8.86 4.89 -14.58
N MET A 47 -10.15 4.66 -14.86
CA MET A 47 -10.60 3.63 -15.80
C MET A 47 -10.36 4.00 -17.27
N GLU A 48 -10.11 5.29 -17.58
CA GLU A 48 -9.68 5.72 -18.91
C GLU A 48 -8.24 5.29 -19.23
N ILE A 49 -7.45 4.91 -18.21
CA ILE A 49 -6.06 4.50 -18.37
C ILE A 49 -6.01 3.04 -18.85
N PRO A 50 -5.30 2.74 -19.94
CA PRO A 50 -5.18 1.37 -20.44
C PRO A 50 -4.70 0.40 -19.37
N HIS A 51 -5.38 -0.75 -19.27
CA HIS A 51 -5.04 -1.86 -18.37
C HIS A 51 -5.12 -1.54 -16.86
N ALA A 52 -5.59 -0.36 -16.46
CA ALA A 52 -5.75 -0.01 -15.05
C ALA A 52 -6.80 -0.91 -14.35
N GLU A 53 -7.87 -1.26 -15.06
CA GLU A 53 -8.93 -2.15 -14.56
C GLU A 53 -8.40 -3.52 -14.13
N ASN A 54 -7.41 -4.07 -14.85
CA ASN A 54 -6.83 -5.37 -14.54
C ASN A 54 -6.22 -5.40 -13.13
N ILE A 55 -5.72 -4.26 -12.63
CA ILE A 55 -5.11 -4.19 -11.29
C ILE A 55 -6.13 -4.47 -10.18
N LEU A 56 -7.41 -4.18 -10.41
CA LEU A 56 -8.49 -4.45 -9.45
C LEU A 56 -8.74 -5.96 -9.25
N GLU A 57 -8.26 -6.82 -10.14
CA GLU A 57 -8.30 -8.28 -9.94
C GLU A 57 -7.41 -8.74 -8.78
N ILE A 58 -6.44 -7.92 -8.37
CA ILE A 58 -5.60 -8.22 -7.21
C ILE A 58 -6.46 -8.05 -5.96
N SER A 59 -6.84 -9.17 -5.34
CA SER A 59 -7.60 -9.16 -4.09
C SER A 59 -6.90 -8.31 -3.02
N GLY A 60 -7.60 -7.27 -2.56
CA GLY A 60 -7.09 -6.29 -1.61
C GLY A 60 -6.68 -4.94 -2.21
N ILE A 61 -6.67 -4.77 -3.54
CA ILE A 61 -6.52 -3.46 -4.17
C ILE A 61 -7.91 -2.93 -4.56
N GLY A 62 -8.35 -1.86 -3.88
CA GLY A 62 -9.56 -1.13 -4.23
C GLY A 62 -9.30 0.06 -5.14
N SER A 63 -10.37 0.61 -5.72
CA SER A 63 -10.34 1.76 -6.63
C SER A 63 -9.54 2.95 -6.07
N ASN A 64 -9.82 3.39 -4.84
CA ASN A 64 -9.12 4.54 -4.25
C ASN A 64 -7.61 4.29 -4.07
N THR A 65 -7.22 3.05 -3.76
CA THR A 65 -5.80 2.68 -3.66
C THR A 65 -5.13 2.67 -5.02
N LEU A 66 -5.81 2.10 -6.03
CA LEU A 66 -5.36 2.11 -7.42
C LEU A 66 -5.19 3.55 -7.92
N SER A 67 -6.22 4.37 -7.79
CA SER A 67 -6.23 5.78 -8.18
C SER A 67 -5.11 6.56 -7.51
N GLY A 68 -4.88 6.34 -6.22
CA GLY A 68 -3.77 6.93 -5.47
C GLY A 68 -2.39 6.51 -5.97
N ILE A 69 -2.21 5.24 -6.36
CA ILE A 69 -0.95 4.75 -6.95
C ILE A 69 -0.75 5.38 -8.33
N LEU A 70 -1.75 5.34 -9.22
CA LEU A 70 -1.63 5.85 -10.58
C LEU A 70 -1.41 7.36 -10.60
N ALA A 71 -2.15 8.13 -9.81
CA ALA A 71 -1.99 9.59 -9.71
C ALA A 71 -0.57 9.99 -9.25
N GLU A 72 -0.01 9.25 -8.28
CA GLU A 72 1.31 9.55 -7.73
C GLU A 72 2.46 8.93 -8.53
N MET A 73 2.21 7.90 -9.31
CA MET A 73 3.17 7.33 -10.25
C MET A 73 3.31 8.23 -11.48
N GLY A 74 2.17 8.70 -12.00
CA GLY A 74 2.07 9.42 -13.27
C GLY A 74 2.13 8.46 -14.46
N ASP A 75 2.40 9.04 -15.62
CA ASP A 75 2.48 8.31 -16.88
C ASP A 75 3.58 7.23 -16.85
N ILE A 76 3.15 5.97 -17.06
CA ILE A 76 4.02 4.80 -16.99
C ILE A 76 4.97 4.70 -18.19
N SER A 77 4.60 5.29 -19.34
CA SER A 77 5.42 5.26 -20.56
C SER A 77 6.77 5.99 -20.40
N ARG A 78 6.91 6.76 -19.33
CA ARG A 78 8.12 7.50 -18.98
C ARG A 78 9.20 6.65 -18.30
N PHE A 79 8.90 5.40 -17.96
CA PHE A 79 9.80 4.53 -17.21
C PHE A 79 10.16 3.30 -18.05
N ASP A 80 11.45 3.01 -18.14
CA ASP A 80 11.95 1.83 -18.87
C ASP A 80 11.99 0.58 -17.98
N ASP A 81 12.24 0.78 -16.67
CA ASP A 81 12.35 -0.28 -15.66
C ASP A 81 11.54 0.09 -14.41
N VAL A 82 10.85 -0.89 -13.83
CA VAL A 82 10.18 -0.78 -12.53
C VAL A 82 11.10 -0.28 -11.42
N LYS A 83 12.42 -0.52 -11.52
CA LYS A 83 13.40 0.03 -10.55
C LYS A 83 13.38 1.55 -10.50
N GLU A 84 13.06 2.23 -11.60
CA GLU A 84 12.93 3.69 -11.63
C GLU A 84 11.74 4.15 -10.80
N ILE A 85 10.61 3.44 -10.88
CA ILE A 85 9.42 3.71 -10.06
C ILE A 85 9.69 3.32 -8.60
N GLN A 86 10.46 2.27 -8.34
CA GLN A 86 10.89 1.90 -6.99
C GLN A 86 11.79 2.98 -6.37
N LYS A 87 12.66 3.60 -7.18
CA LYS A 87 13.46 4.75 -6.77
C LYS A 87 12.57 5.98 -6.57
N LEU A 88 11.61 6.22 -7.46
CA LEU A 88 10.64 7.33 -7.37
C LEU A 88 9.78 7.24 -6.11
N SER A 89 9.36 6.05 -5.70
CA SER A 89 8.61 5.83 -4.46
C SER A 89 9.50 5.92 -3.21
N GLY A 90 10.83 5.92 -3.34
CA GLY A 90 11.76 5.90 -2.22
C GLY A 90 11.74 4.60 -1.43
N LEU A 91 11.30 3.50 -2.06
CA LEU A 91 11.33 2.13 -1.52
C LEU A 91 12.65 1.41 -1.83
N GLY A 92 13.52 1.98 -2.67
CA GLY A 92 14.85 1.44 -2.95
C GLY A 92 15.71 1.37 -1.68
N LEU A 93 16.51 0.29 -1.54
CA LEU A 93 17.42 0.12 -0.42
C LEU A 93 18.72 0.91 -0.65
N VAL A 94 19.22 1.53 0.41
CA VAL A 94 20.46 2.32 0.42
C VAL A 94 21.30 1.87 1.61
N ALA A 95 22.61 1.76 1.40
CA ALA A 95 23.56 1.49 2.47
C ALA A 95 23.69 2.72 3.39
N CYS A 96 23.49 2.52 4.70
CA CYS A 96 23.81 3.54 5.71
C CYS A 96 25.25 3.34 6.19
N SER A 97 26.21 3.50 5.28
CA SER A 97 27.62 3.33 5.59
C SER A 97 28.40 4.63 5.33
N SER A 98 29.33 4.94 6.22
CA SER A 98 30.36 5.96 6.06
C SER A 98 31.74 5.32 6.14
N GLY A 99 32.81 6.08 5.87
CA GLY A 99 34.18 5.56 5.98
C GLY A 99 34.54 5.02 7.37
N LYS A 100 33.81 5.42 8.42
CA LYS A 100 34.02 4.97 9.82
C LYS A 100 32.91 4.06 10.35
N HIS A 101 31.80 3.91 9.64
CA HIS A 101 30.62 3.19 10.14
C HIS A 101 30.00 2.33 9.05
N LYS A 102 29.83 1.04 9.29
CA LYS A 102 29.03 0.16 8.42
C LYS A 102 27.68 -0.12 9.09
N GLY A 103 26.65 0.62 8.68
CA GLY A 103 25.30 0.47 9.19
C GLY A 103 24.46 -0.52 8.36
N ARG A 104 23.26 -0.85 8.87
CA ARG A 104 22.29 -1.68 8.14
C ARG A 104 21.69 -0.92 6.97
N THR A 105 21.40 -1.62 5.87
CA THR A 105 20.67 -1.06 4.73
C THR A 105 19.25 -0.66 5.14
N LYS A 106 18.81 0.52 4.71
CA LYS A 106 17.46 1.05 4.94
C LYS A 106 16.83 1.45 3.62
N ILE A 107 15.51 1.62 3.60
CA ILE A 107 14.87 2.28 2.45
C ILE A 107 15.36 3.73 2.33
N SER A 108 15.45 4.23 1.11
CA SER A 108 16.04 5.54 0.84
C SER A 108 15.22 6.67 1.46
N HIS A 109 13.89 6.52 1.51
CA HIS A 109 12.92 7.60 1.75
C HIS A 109 13.01 8.78 0.75
N ARG A 110 13.97 8.76 -0.18
CA ARG A 110 14.19 9.75 -1.23
C ARG A 110 13.28 9.41 -2.40
N GLY A 111 12.22 10.20 -2.58
CA GLY A 111 11.18 9.97 -3.58
C GLY A 111 9.83 10.55 -3.15
N ARG A 112 8.79 10.33 -3.95
CA ARG A 112 7.40 10.72 -3.70
C ARG A 112 6.85 9.99 -2.47
N LYS A 113 6.67 10.74 -1.37
CA LYS A 113 6.16 10.22 -0.09
C LYS A 113 4.75 9.63 -0.22
N ARG A 114 3.91 10.22 -1.06
CA ARG A 114 2.52 9.78 -1.28
C ARG A 114 2.45 8.47 -2.08
N LEU A 115 3.24 8.33 -3.15
CA LEU A 115 3.38 7.04 -3.85
C LEU A 115 3.79 5.91 -2.88
N ARG A 116 4.77 6.20 -2.01
CA ARG A 116 5.19 5.24 -0.97
C ARG A 116 4.08 4.88 -0.01
N TYR A 117 3.27 5.86 0.40
CA TYR A 117 2.15 5.67 1.28
C TYR A 117 1.11 4.74 0.64
N TRP A 118 0.71 5.00 -0.60
CA TRP A 118 -0.27 4.17 -1.30
C TRP A 118 0.21 2.75 -1.54
N LEU A 119 1.46 2.56 -1.96
CA LEU A 119 2.07 1.23 -2.10
C LEU A 119 2.12 0.47 -0.77
N PHE A 120 2.35 1.17 0.34
CA PHE A 120 2.33 0.57 1.67
C PHE A 120 0.91 0.19 2.11
N GLN A 121 -0.11 1.01 1.82
CA GLN A 121 -1.51 0.66 2.09
C GLN A 121 -1.94 -0.54 1.24
N ALA A 122 -1.61 -0.54 -0.05
CA ALA A 122 -1.84 -1.68 -0.93
C ALA A 122 -1.21 -2.96 -0.37
N ALA A 123 0.06 -2.89 0.06
CA ALA A 123 0.75 -4.03 0.68
C ALA A 123 0.05 -4.56 1.94
N LYS A 124 -0.47 -3.68 2.79
CA LYS A 124 -1.25 -4.09 3.97
C LYS A 124 -2.55 -4.79 3.57
N CYS A 125 -3.29 -4.22 2.63
CA CYS A 125 -4.58 -4.76 2.20
C CYS A 125 -4.42 -6.11 1.50
N VAL A 126 -3.47 -6.25 0.56
CA VAL A 126 -3.26 -7.53 -0.13
C VAL A 126 -2.80 -8.64 0.82
N VAL A 127 -2.02 -8.34 1.86
CA VAL A 127 -1.63 -9.35 2.87
C VAL A 127 -2.82 -9.86 3.69
N VAL A 128 -3.86 -9.04 3.84
CA VAL A 128 -5.08 -9.42 4.56
C VAL A 128 -6.04 -10.19 3.65
N HIS A 129 -6.19 -9.77 2.40
CA HIS A 129 -7.25 -10.24 1.50
C HIS A 129 -6.81 -11.26 0.44
N SER A 130 -5.51 -11.43 0.22
CA SER A 130 -4.95 -12.37 -0.76
C SER A 130 -4.07 -13.42 -0.08
N ASP A 131 -4.36 -14.69 -0.35
CA ASP A 131 -3.65 -15.82 0.25
C ASP A 131 -2.20 -15.91 -0.21
N GLU A 132 -1.90 -15.61 -1.48
CA GLU A 132 -0.53 -15.63 -1.99
C GLU A 132 0.36 -14.54 -1.36
N PHE A 133 -0.17 -13.35 -1.11
CA PHE A 133 0.58 -12.30 -0.41
C PHE A 133 0.70 -12.58 1.09
N LYS A 134 -0.32 -13.21 1.70
CA LYS A 134 -0.28 -13.67 3.09
C LYS A 134 0.79 -14.75 3.30
N GLU A 135 0.85 -15.74 2.41
CA GLU A 135 1.91 -16.76 2.39
C GLU A 135 3.29 -16.13 2.21
N LEU A 136 3.41 -15.16 1.29
CA LEU A 136 4.66 -14.45 1.06
C LEU A 136 5.11 -13.65 2.29
N HIS A 137 4.16 -12.98 2.96
CA HIS A 137 4.42 -12.27 4.20
C HIS A 137 4.90 -13.22 5.30
N ALA A 138 4.22 -14.35 5.48
CA ALA A 138 4.61 -15.38 6.42
C ALA A 138 6.04 -15.86 6.12
N TYR A 139 6.32 -16.25 4.87
CA TYR A 139 7.64 -16.69 4.42
C TYR A 139 8.74 -15.68 4.75
N TYR A 140 8.55 -14.40 4.44
CA TYR A 140 9.57 -13.38 4.74
C TYR A 140 9.81 -13.19 6.24
N THR A 141 8.80 -13.40 7.08
CA THR A 141 8.93 -13.29 8.54
C THR A 141 9.49 -14.55 9.21
N THR A 142 9.30 -15.73 8.63
CA THR A 142 9.67 -17.03 9.24
C THR A 142 10.83 -17.74 8.55
N ARG A 143 11.36 -17.20 7.45
CA ARG A 143 12.53 -17.77 6.76
C ARG A 143 13.73 -17.89 7.70
N LEU A 144 14.47 -18.99 7.57
CA LEU A 144 15.65 -19.30 8.40
C LEU A 144 16.77 -18.29 8.21
N GLU A 145 17.01 -17.88 6.96
CA GLU A 145 18.05 -16.94 6.62
C GLU A 145 17.49 -15.51 6.53
N ASN A 146 18.00 -14.62 7.38
CA ASN A 146 17.62 -13.20 7.44
C ASN A 146 16.09 -12.97 7.59
N PRO A 147 15.43 -13.47 8.65
CA PRO A 147 14.01 -13.22 8.88
C PRO A 147 13.73 -11.72 8.97
N LEU A 148 12.73 -11.25 8.22
CA LEU A 148 12.33 -9.85 8.21
C LEU A 148 11.38 -9.56 9.37
N LYS A 149 11.51 -8.37 9.95
CA LYS A 149 10.47 -7.84 10.86
C LYS A 149 9.17 -7.61 10.07
N LYS A 150 8.02 -7.64 10.74
CA LYS A 150 6.69 -7.43 10.12
C LYS A 150 6.65 -6.22 9.17
N MET A 151 7.13 -5.06 9.63
CA MET A 151 7.19 -3.85 8.79
C MET A 151 8.14 -3.96 7.60
N GLN A 152 9.26 -4.68 7.74
CA GLN A 152 10.20 -4.90 6.64
C GLN A 152 9.60 -5.85 5.59
N SER A 153 8.83 -6.85 6.03
CA SER A 153 8.09 -7.75 5.14
C SER A 153 7.05 -6.98 4.33
N LEU A 154 6.26 -6.10 4.97
CA LEU A 154 5.29 -5.25 4.26
C LEU A 154 5.96 -4.32 3.24
N ILE A 155 7.14 -3.75 3.54
CA ILE A 155 7.91 -2.95 2.57
C ILE A 155 8.37 -3.81 1.38
N ALA A 156 8.86 -5.03 1.63
CA ALA A 156 9.25 -5.96 0.56
C ALA A 156 8.05 -6.34 -0.32
N ILE A 157 6.87 -6.52 0.29
CA ILE A 157 5.62 -6.78 -0.42
C ILE A 157 5.18 -5.55 -1.21
N ALA A 158 5.29 -4.34 -0.67
CA ALA A 158 5.01 -3.11 -1.43
C ALA A 158 5.86 -3.01 -2.70
N CYS A 159 7.16 -3.35 -2.62
CA CYS A 159 8.03 -3.45 -3.80
C CYS A 159 7.57 -4.54 -4.78
N LYS A 160 7.04 -5.66 -4.28
CA LYS A 160 6.53 -6.75 -5.12
C LYS A 160 5.21 -6.36 -5.81
N VAL A 161 4.29 -5.73 -5.09
CA VAL A 161 3.04 -5.17 -5.63
C VAL A 161 3.36 -4.16 -6.72
N LEU A 162 4.31 -3.25 -6.50
CA LEU A 162 4.75 -2.29 -7.51
C LEU A 162 5.22 -2.99 -8.81
N ARG A 163 5.96 -4.09 -8.70
CA ARG A 163 6.39 -4.89 -9.87
C ARG A 163 5.24 -5.55 -10.61
N VAL A 164 4.26 -6.06 -9.87
CA VAL A 164 3.06 -6.66 -10.47
C VAL A 164 2.27 -5.58 -11.22
N ILE A 165 1.97 -4.45 -10.56
CA ILE A 165 1.26 -3.31 -11.16
C ILE A 165 1.97 -2.82 -12.42
N TYR A 166 3.28 -2.60 -12.35
CA TYR A 166 4.06 -2.17 -13.53
C TYR A 166 3.91 -3.15 -14.70
N THR A 167 4.08 -4.45 -14.45
CA THR A 167 3.97 -5.48 -15.50
C THR A 167 2.58 -5.55 -16.11
N MET A 168 1.53 -5.40 -15.30
CA MET A 168 0.14 -5.43 -15.75
C MET A 168 -0.19 -4.22 -16.62
N LEU A 169 0.31 -3.03 -16.25
CA LEU A 169 0.10 -1.81 -17.02
C LEU A 169 0.92 -1.77 -18.33
N THR A 170 2.15 -2.28 -18.34
CA THR A 170 2.98 -2.27 -19.55
C THR A 170 2.57 -3.34 -20.56
N ASN A 171 2.18 -4.52 -20.08
CA ASN A 171 1.95 -5.69 -20.94
C ASN A 171 0.45 -6.01 -21.12
N GLY A 172 -0.43 -5.31 -20.42
CA GLY A 172 -1.88 -5.59 -20.43
C GLY A 172 -2.26 -6.96 -19.88
N THR A 173 -1.41 -7.59 -19.08
CA THR A 173 -1.66 -8.94 -18.56
C THR A 173 -2.61 -8.91 -17.36
N VAL A 174 -3.52 -9.88 -17.33
CA VAL A 174 -4.38 -10.25 -16.20
C VAL A 174 -3.55 -10.75 -15.01
N TYR A 175 -4.04 -10.57 -13.78
CA TYR A 175 -3.34 -11.02 -12.59
C TYR A 175 -3.34 -12.56 -12.47
N ASP A 176 -2.16 -13.16 -12.27
CA ASP A 176 -2.01 -14.60 -12.01
C ASP A 176 -1.27 -14.87 -10.69
N PRO A 177 -1.97 -15.36 -9.64
CA PRO A 177 -1.37 -15.76 -8.37
C PRO A 177 -0.28 -16.82 -8.49
N LYS A 178 -0.39 -17.76 -9.46
CA LYS A 178 0.58 -18.85 -9.64
C LYS A 178 1.90 -18.30 -10.15
N LYS A 179 1.86 -17.40 -11.12
CA LYS A 179 3.03 -16.67 -11.62
C LYS A 179 3.71 -15.87 -10.52
N LEU A 180 2.94 -15.24 -9.63
CA LEU A 180 3.49 -14.53 -8.47
C LEU A 180 4.28 -15.48 -7.55
N LYS A 181 3.72 -16.65 -7.21
CA LYS A 181 4.39 -17.63 -6.36
C LYS A 181 5.64 -18.20 -7.01
N ALA A 182 5.60 -18.47 -8.32
CA ALA A 182 6.73 -19.03 -9.08
C ALA A 182 7.93 -18.07 -9.18
N ASP A 183 7.70 -16.76 -9.23
CA ASP A 183 8.77 -15.75 -9.30
C ASP A 183 9.58 -15.65 -7.98
N ILE A 184 9.02 -16.11 -6.86
CA ILE A 184 9.70 -16.06 -5.56
C ILE A 184 10.74 -17.18 -5.46
N LYS A 185 12.01 -16.83 -5.71
CA LYS A 185 13.14 -17.73 -5.48
C LYS A 185 13.32 -17.99 -3.99
N ARG A 186 13.06 -19.23 -3.56
CA ARG A 186 13.36 -19.72 -2.22
C ARG A 186 14.71 -20.44 -2.29
N PRO A 187 15.77 -19.99 -1.60
CA PRO A 187 17.04 -20.71 -1.61
C PRO A 187 16.79 -22.14 -1.10
N THR A 188 16.99 -23.13 -1.97
CA THR A 188 16.98 -24.54 -1.59
C THR A 188 18.10 -24.75 -0.58
N LYS A 189 17.81 -25.47 0.51
CA LYS A 189 18.84 -25.90 1.47
C LYS A 189 20.06 -26.39 0.69
N LEU A 190 21.20 -25.73 0.83
CA LEU A 190 22.48 -26.38 0.57
C LEU A 190 22.42 -27.67 1.38
N LYS A 191 22.34 -28.81 0.71
CA LYS A 191 22.50 -30.11 1.35
C LYS A 191 23.74 -29.98 2.22
N ALA A 192 23.61 -30.26 3.52
CA ALA A 192 24.75 -30.48 4.37
C ALA A 192 25.52 -31.66 3.77
N VAL A 193 26.47 -31.35 2.88
CA VAL A 193 27.53 -32.26 2.47
C VAL A 193 28.58 -32.13 3.56
N ALA A 194 28.50 -33.02 4.52
CA ALA A 194 29.62 -33.42 5.36
C ALA A 194 29.46 -34.92 5.55
N ALA A 195 30.07 -35.64 4.61
CA ALA A 195 30.56 -37.00 4.83
C ALA A 195 31.75 -36.95 5.80
#